data_AF-A0A653YQ52-F1
#
_entry.id   AF-A0A653YQ52-F1
#
_cell.length_a   1.000
_cell.length_b   1.000
_cell.length_c   1.000
_cell.angle_alpha   90.00
_cell.angle_beta   90.00
_cell.angle_gamma   90.00
#
_symmetry.space_group_name_H-M   'P 1'
#
loop_
_entity.id
_entity.type
_entity.pdbx_description
1 polymer ?
#
loop_
_entity_poly.entity_id
_entity_poly.type
_entity_poly.pdbx_seq_one_letter_code
_entity_poly.pdbx_strand_id
1 'polypeptide(L)'
;MQRASELRVLKQLHEQLQDALRQGHWTRIGEIDASIRVCLQGLAELPTLGEDVQAAKLRLQRLHELARQAGAEECERMRKILLTHREYAEVRSAYMHVDLFQGGS
;
A
#
# COMPACT_ATOMS: atom_id res chain seq x y z
N MET A 1 -7.54 29.19 -15.01
CA MET A 1 -8.10 27.85 -15.34
C MET A 1 -7.30 26.71 -14.70
N GLN A 2 -5.97 26.72 -14.78
CA GLN A 2 -5.08 25.68 -14.22
C GLN A 2 -5.39 25.35 -12.74
N ARG A 3 -5.38 26.32 -11.82
CA ARG A 3 -5.64 26.04 -10.38
C ARG A 3 -6.89 25.21 -10.06
N ALA A 4 -7.97 25.38 -10.82
CA ALA A 4 -9.21 24.62 -10.64
C ALA A 4 -9.11 23.18 -11.18
N SER A 5 -8.27 22.92 -12.18
CA SER A 5 -7.95 21.55 -12.60
C SER A 5 -7.07 20.85 -11.57
N GLU A 6 -6.00 21.48 -11.08
CA GLU A 6 -5.12 20.86 -10.08
C GLU A 6 -5.88 20.48 -8.79
N LEU A 7 -6.72 21.40 -8.31
CA LEU A 7 -7.53 21.16 -7.11
C LEU A 7 -8.48 19.96 -7.28
N ARG A 8 -9.10 19.80 -8.46
CA ARG A 8 -9.98 18.67 -8.75
C ARG A 8 -9.22 17.35 -8.78
N VAL A 9 -8.06 17.33 -9.44
CA VAL A 9 -7.21 16.13 -9.50
C VAL A 9 -6.78 15.69 -8.10
N LEU A 10 -6.32 16.62 -7.26
CA LEU A 10 -5.94 16.31 -5.88
C LEU A 10 -7.08 15.74 -5.04
N LYS A 11 -8.30 16.31 -5.17
CA LYS A 11 -9.49 15.80 -4.47
C LYS A 11 -9.87 14.40 -4.96
N GLN A 12 -9.86 14.17 -6.27
CA GLN A 12 -10.17 12.88 -6.85
C GLN A 12 -9.15 11.79 -6.42
N LEU A 13 -7.85 12.11 -6.41
CA LEU A 13 -6.82 11.19 -5.93
C LEU A 13 -7.00 10.86 -4.45
N HIS A 14 -7.43 11.84 -3.64
CA HIS A 14 -7.74 11.61 -2.24
C HIS A 14 -8.91 10.63 -2.04
N GLU A 15 -10.03 10.85 -2.75
CA GLU A 15 -11.19 9.97 -2.70
C GLU A 15 -10.85 8.54 -3.15
N GLN A 16 -10.12 8.41 -4.28
CA GLN A 16 -9.68 7.12 -4.80
C GLN A 16 -8.77 6.38 -3.82
N LEU A 17 -7.81 7.07 -3.21
CA LEU A 17 -6.91 6.47 -2.23
C LEU A 17 -7.69 6.03 -0.97
N GLN A 18 -8.62 6.86 -0.51
CA GLN A 18 -9.43 6.56 0.67
C GLN A 18 -10.29 5.31 0.45
N ASP A 19 -10.93 5.20 -0.71
CA ASP A 19 -11.77 4.04 -1.03
C ASP A 19 -10.94 2.78 -1.25
N ALA A 20 -9.79 2.87 -1.92
CA ALA A 20 -8.88 1.74 -2.10
C ALA A 20 -8.33 1.23 -0.77
N LEU A 21 -8.00 2.12 0.17
CA LEU A 21 -7.59 1.77 1.53
C LEU A 21 -8.70 1.06 2.30
N ARG A 22 -9.93 1.59 2.27
CA ARG A 22 -11.09 0.95 2.92
C ARG A 22 -11.35 -0.46 2.40
N GLN A 23 -11.10 -0.70 1.12
CA GLN A 23 -11.31 -1.99 0.47
C GLN A 23 -10.10 -2.94 0.59
N GLY A 24 -8.94 -2.46 1.09
CA GLY A 24 -7.71 -3.26 1.14
C GLY A 24 -7.18 -3.64 -0.25
N HIS A 25 -7.47 -2.85 -1.29
CA HIS A 25 -7.07 -3.14 -2.66
C HIS A 25 -5.63 -2.69 -2.93
N TRP A 26 -4.65 -3.45 -2.44
CA TRP A 26 -3.22 -3.09 -2.45
C TRP A 26 -2.65 -2.81 -3.84
N THR A 27 -3.03 -3.57 -4.87
CA THR A 27 -2.62 -3.29 -6.26
C THR A 27 -3.11 -1.92 -6.71
N ARG A 28 -4.38 -1.60 -6.42
CA ARG A 28 -4.99 -0.32 -6.78
C ARG A 28 -4.33 0.85 -6.04
N ILE A 29 -3.94 0.65 -4.78
CA ILE A 29 -3.19 1.65 -4.01
C ILE A 29 -1.85 1.98 -4.69
N GLY A 30 -1.14 0.97 -5.23
CA GLY A 30 0.09 1.19 -5.98
C GLY A 30 -0.09 2.00 -7.27
N GLU A 31 -1.17 1.76 -8.02
CA GLU A 31 -1.51 2.54 -9.21
C GLU A 31 -1.85 4.00 -8.88
N ILE A 32 -2.56 4.21 -7.76
CA ILE A 32 -2.90 5.54 -7.26
C ILE A 32 -1.65 6.26 -6.79
N ASP A 33 -0.71 5.58 -6.11
CA ASP A 33 0.58 6.16 -5.70
C ASP A 33 1.38 6.71 -6.90
N ALA A 34 1.46 5.95 -7.99
CA ALA A 34 2.10 6.41 -9.22
C ALA A 34 1.41 7.67 -9.77
N SER A 35 0.08 7.72 -9.74
CA SER A 35 -0.70 8.88 -10.17
C SER A 35 -0.49 10.10 -9.27
N ILE A 36 -0.41 9.89 -7.94
CA ILE A 36 -0.09 10.92 -6.96
C ILE A 36 1.30 11.50 -7.26
N ARG A 37 2.29 10.65 -7.53
CA ARG A 37 3.66 11.09 -7.87
C ARG A 37 3.68 12.01 -9.09
N VAL A 38 3.02 11.62 -10.18
CA VAL A 38 2.94 12.42 -11.41
C VAL A 38 2.25 13.77 -11.13
N CYS A 39 1.14 13.77 -10.38
CA CYS A 39 0.46 14.99 -10.00
C CYS A 39 1.37 15.93 -9.18
N LEU A 40 2.08 15.39 -8.17
CA LEU A 40 2.97 16.17 -7.33
C LEU A 40 4.18 16.73 -8.09
N GLN A 41 4.70 16.00 -9.07
CA GLN A 41 5.76 16.48 -9.97
C GLN A 41 5.26 17.68 -10.79
N GLY A 42 4.09 17.59 -11.42
CA GLY A 42 3.51 18.71 -12.17
C GLY A 42 3.21 19.92 -11.29
N LEU A 43 2.80 19.71 -10.03
CA LEU A 43 2.62 20.81 -9.07
C LEU A 43 3.93 21.49 -8.66
N ALA A 44 5.05 20.76 -8.66
CA ALA A 44 6.36 21.31 -8.30
C ALA A 44 6.92 22.24 -9.38
N GLU A 45 6.47 22.09 -10.63
CA GLU A 45 6.84 22.96 -11.76
C GLU A 45 6.09 24.31 -11.73
N LEU A 46 5.02 24.43 -10.93
CA LEU A 46 4.27 25.67 -10.81
C LEU A 46 4.99 26.67 -9.89
N PRO A 47 5.19 27.93 -10.32
CA PRO A 47 5.91 28.93 -9.53
C PRO A 47 5.17 29.33 -8.24
N THR A 48 3.83 29.24 -8.24
CA THR A 48 3.00 29.48 -7.05
C THR A 48 1.79 28.54 -7.02
N LEU A 49 1.51 27.98 -5.85
CA LEU A 49 0.32 27.18 -5.59
C LEU A 49 -0.70 28.03 -4.80
N GLY A 50 -1.94 28.06 -5.26
CA GLY A 50 -3.03 28.68 -4.50
C GLY A 50 -3.27 27.95 -3.17
N GLU A 51 -3.76 28.66 -2.16
CA GLU A 51 -3.97 28.12 -0.81
C GLU A 51 -4.83 26.86 -0.79
N ASP A 52 -5.90 26.82 -1.59
CA ASP A 52 -6.77 25.64 -1.72
C ASP A 52 -6.03 24.41 -2.25
N VAL A 53 -5.12 24.61 -3.21
CA VAL A 53 -4.30 23.54 -3.80
C VAL A 53 -3.28 23.04 -2.78
N GLN A 54 -2.69 23.95 -2.00
CA GLN A 54 -1.80 23.59 -0.89
C GLN A 54 -2.54 22.79 0.18
N ALA A 55 -3.73 23.24 0.59
CA ALA A 55 -4.56 22.55 1.57
C ALA A 55 -4.96 21.15 1.09
N ALA A 56 -5.37 21.01 -0.18
CA ALA A 56 -5.68 19.71 -0.77
C ALA A 56 -4.47 18.78 -0.84
N LYS A 57 -3.30 19.31 -1.22
CA LYS A 57 -2.02 18.58 -1.22
C LYS A 57 -1.68 18.05 0.18
N LEU A 58 -1.80 18.88 1.22
CA LEU A 58 -1.54 18.47 2.60
C LEU A 58 -2.50 17.37 3.08
N ARG A 59 -3.79 17.46 2.71
CA ARG A 59 -4.77 16.40 3.03
C ARG A 59 -4.42 15.07 2.35
N LEU A 60 -4.02 15.12 1.08
CA LEU A 60 -3.59 13.94 0.34
C LEU A 60 -2.32 13.33 0.94
N GLN A 61 -1.34 14.15 1.34
CA GLN A 61 -0.11 13.69 1.99
C GLN A 61 -0.39 12.96 3.31
N ARG A 62 -1.29 13.48 4.14
CA ARG A 62 -1.68 12.80 5.40
C ARG A 62 -2.31 11.45 5.15
N LEU A 63 -3.19 11.34 4.15
CA LEU A 63 -3.82 10.07 3.79
C LEU A 63 -2.81 9.07 3.22
N HIS A 64 -1.85 9.56 2.43
CA HIS A 64 -0.77 8.73 1.89
C HIS A 64 0.13 8.16 2.99
N GLU A 65 0.43 8.94 4.02
CA GLU A 65 1.19 8.45 5.18
C GLU A 65 0.44 7.33 5.92
N LEU A 66 -0.89 7.46 6.07
CA LEU A 66 -1.71 6.37 6.61
C LEU A 66 -1.67 5.13 5.71
N ALA A 67 -1.71 5.32 4.38
CA ALA A 67 -1.59 4.21 3.41
C ALA A 67 -0.27 3.47 3.56
N ARG A 68 0.83 4.22 3.75
CA ARG A 68 2.18 3.67 3.95
C ARG A 68 2.26 2.83 5.22
N GLN A 69 1.68 3.29 6.32
CA GLN A 69 1.63 2.56 7.59
C GLN A 69 0.82 1.27 7.46
N ALA A 70 -0.39 1.37 6.89
CA ALA A 70 -1.25 0.20 6.65
C ALA A 70 -0.56 -0.83 5.72
N GLY A 71 0.16 -0.38 4.70
CA GLY A 71 0.94 -1.25 3.83
C GLY A 71 2.09 -1.96 4.55
N ALA A 72 2.78 -1.29 5.48
CA ALA A 72 3.82 -1.92 6.30
C ALA A 72 3.23 -3.00 7.22
N GLU A 73 2.08 -2.72 7.84
CA GLU A 73 1.35 -3.69 8.67
C GLU A 73 0.91 -4.92 7.86
N GLU A 74 0.43 -4.72 6.64
CA GLU A 74 0.02 -5.82 5.76
C GLU A 74 1.21 -6.67 5.32
N CYS A 75 2.34 -6.05 4.96
CA CYS A 75 3.58 -6.77 4.65
C CYS A 75 4.04 -7.63 5.84
N GLU A 76 3.95 -7.09 7.06
CA GLU A 76 4.30 -7.81 8.28
C GLU A 76 3.32 -8.96 8.56
N ARG A 77 2.02 -8.77 8.31
CA ARG A 77 1.02 -9.83 8.39
C ARG A 77 1.33 -10.97 7.42
N MET A 78 1.65 -10.64 6.16
CA MET A 78 2.01 -11.63 5.14
C MET A 78 3.28 -12.39 5.53
N ARG A 79 4.29 -11.69 6.06
CA ARG A 79 5.53 -12.29 6.56
C ARG A 79 5.25 -13.36 7.62
N LYS A 80 4.36 -13.07 8.58
CA LYS A 80 3.97 -14.02 9.63
C LYS A 80 3.28 -15.26 9.05
N ILE A 81 2.35 -15.08 8.11
CA ILE A 81 1.65 -16.19 7.45
C ILE A 81 2.64 -17.12 6.73
N LEU A 82 3.57 -16.54 5.97
CA LEU A 82 4.59 -17.31 5.25
C LEU A 82 5.52 -18.06 6.20
N LEU A 83 5.88 -17.47 7.35
CA LEU A 83 6.69 -18.13 8.37
C LEU A 83 5.95 -19.32 8.99
N THR A 84 4.67 -19.16 9.33
CA THR A 84 3.85 -20.27 9.85
C THR A 84 3.73 -21.41 8.84
N HIS A 85 3.56 -21.11 7.55
CA HIS A 85 3.54 -22.15 6.52
C HIS A 85 4.87 -22.91 6.42
N ARG A 86 6.00 -22.20 6.60
CA ARG A 86 7.32 -22.81 6.64
C ARG A 86 7.47 -23.74 7.85
N GLU A 87 7.18 -23.26 9.04
CA GLU A 87 7.24 -24.06 10.27
C GLU A 87 6.34 -25.30 10.17
N TYR A 88 5.13 -25.14 9.64
CA TYR A 88 4.20 -26.25 9.43
C TYR A 88 4.68 -27.26 8.37
N ALA A 89 5.42 -26.82 7.35
CA ALA A 89 6.04 -27.71 6.37
C ALA A 89 7.25 -28.45 6.96
N GLU A 90 8.09 -27.76 7.73
CA GLU A 90 9.26 -28.34 8.40
C GLU A 90 8.85 -29.42 9.41
N VAL A 91 7.84 -29.15 10.23
CA VAL A 91 7.31 -30.13 11.21
C VAL A 91 6.74 -31.36 10.51
N ARG A 92 5.96 -31.21 9.44
CA ARG A 92 5.43 -32.37 8.68
C ARG A 92 6.53 -33.21 8.03
N SER A 93 7.57 -32.56 7.51
CA SER A 93 8.74 -33.25 6.95
C SER A 93 9.47 -34.08 8.01
N ALA A 94 9.66 -33.53 9.21
CA ALA A 94 10.30 -34.24 10.32
C ALA A 94 9.52 -35.51 10.73
N TYR A 95 8.18 -35.44 10.81
CA TYR A 95 7.36 -36.62 11.11
C TYR A 95 7.45 -37.69 10.01
N MET A 96 7.35 -37.32 8.71
CA MET A 96 7.49 -38.30 7.62
C MET A 96 8.86 -38.98 7.61
N HIS A 97 9.92 -38.25 7.97
CA HIS A 97 11.27 -38.81 8.02
C HIS A 97 11.44 -39.78 9.19
N VAL A 98 10.78 -39.55 10.33
CA VAL A 98 10.80 -40.49 11.46
C VAL A 98 10.01 -41.76 11.13
N ASP A 99 8.82 -41.64 10.51
CA ASP A 99 8.02 -42.79 10.09
C ASP A 99 8.77 -43.69 9.07
N LEU A 100 9.55 -43.08 8.16
CA LEU A 100 10.37 -43.81 7.19
C LEU A 100 11.50 -44.62 7.86
N PHE A 101 12.06 -44.13 8.96
CA PHE A 101 13.11 -44.81 9.72
C PHE A 101 12.57 -45.85 10.70
N GLN A 102 11.29 -45.78 11.09
CA GLN A 102 10.65 -46.74 12.01
C GLN A 102 9.85 -47.85 11.30
N GLY A 103 9.46 -47.65 10.03
CA GLY A 103 8.75 -48.66 9.23
C GLY A 103 9.64 -49.65 8.46
N GLY A 104 10.96 -49.51 8.53
CA GLY A 104 11.93 -50.45 7.96
C GLY A 104 12.40 -51.45 9.01
N SER A 105 11.62 -52.49 9.28
CA SER A 105 12.03 -53.68 10.04
C SER A 105 11.36 -54.92 9.46
#